data_AF-A0A7J2JK16-F1
#
_entry.id   AF-A0A7J2JK16-F1
#
_cell.length_a   1.000
_cell.length_b   1.000
_cell.length_c   1.000
_cell.angle_alpha   90.00
_cell.angle_beta   90.00
_cell.angle_gamma   90.00
#
_symmetry.space_group_name_H-M   'P 1'
#
loop_
_entity.id
_entity.type
_entity.pdbx_description
1 polymer ?
#
loop_
_entity_poly.entity_id
_entity_poly.type
_entity_poly.pdbx_seq_one_letter_code
_entity_poly.pdbx_strand_id
1 'polypeptide(L)' 'KSLKGARVHGWNDHRVVMALAIAGLRAEGETNIDTAESISVSFPEFVDCLRQLGADLSYSRG' A
#
# COMPACT_ATOMS: atom_id res chain seq x y z
N LYS A 1 -5.28 11.87 -16.79
CA LYS A 1 -6.19 11.77 -15.61
C LYS A 1 -5.34 11.47 -14.39
N SER A 2 -5.58 12.15 -13.26
CA SER A 2 -4.92 11.81 -11.99
C SER A 2 -5.62 10.64 -11.30
N LEU A 3 -4.86 9.90 -10.51
CA LEU A 3 -5.42 8.92 -9.58
C LEU A 3 -6.03 9.66 -8.39
N LYS A 4 -7.10 9.11 -7.82
CA LYS A 4 -7.74 9.64 -6.61
C LYS A 4 -7.62 8.62 -5.50
N GLY A 5 -7.34 9.11 -4.29
CA GLY A 5 -7.34 8.30 -3.08
C GLY A 5 -8.69 7.67 -2.85
N ALA A 6 -8.69 6.40 -2.43
CA ALA A 6 -9.89 5.63 -2.15
C ALA A 6 -9.60 4.52 -1.13
N ARG A 7 -10.66 3.98 -0.54
CA ARG A 7 -10.61 2.66 0.11
C ARG A 7 -10.67 1.58 -0.96
N VAL A 8 -9.71 0.65 -0.93
CA VAL A 8 -9.56 -0.41 -1.93
C VAL A 8 -9.24 -1.74 -1.25
N HIS A 9 -9.74 -2.84 -1.82
CA HIS A 9 -9.48 -4.17 -1.30
C HIS A 9 -8.26 -4.81 -1.99
N GLY A 10 -7.31 -5.32 -1.19
CA GLY A 10 -6.16 -6.08 -1.67
C GLY A 10 -6.45 -7.53 -2.03
N TRP A 11 -7.64 -8.04 -1.69
CA TRP A 11 -8.10 -9.40 -1.99
C TRP A 11 -7.13 -10.50 -1.53
N ASN A 12 -6.41 -10.28 -0.44
CA ASN A 12 -5.38 -11.18 0.10
C ASN A 12 -4.24 -11.53 -0.89
N ASP A 13 -4.05 -10.74 -1.97
CA ASP A 13 -2.93 -10.90 -2.89
C ASP A 13 -1.87 -9.83 -2.56
N HIS A 14 -0.70 -10.29 -2.12
CA HIS A 14 0.43 -9.44 -1.75
C HIS A 14 0.86 -8.50 -2.89
N ARG A 15 0.78 -8.94 -4.15
CA ARG A 15 1.14 -8.12 -5.32
C ARG A 15 0.10 -7.05 -5.57
N VAL A 16 -1.18 -7.37 -5.40
CA VAL A 16 -2.27 -6.39 -5.53
C VAL A 16 -2.11 -5.31 -4.47
N VAL A 17 -1.87 -5.69 -3.21
CA VAL A 17 -1.63 -4.73 -2.12
C VAL A 17 -0.42 -3.85 -2.43
N MET A 18 0.72 -4.42 -2.81
CA MET A 18 1.93 -3.66 -3.13
C MET A 18 1.73 -2.72 -4.32
N ALA A 19 1.05 -3.17 -5.38
CA ALA A 19 0.75 -2.34 -6.54
C ALA A 19 -0.18 -1.16 -6.19
N LEU A 20 -1.21 -1.41 -5.37
CA LEU A 20 -2.11 -0.37 -4.88
C LEU A 20 -1.39 0.64 -3.98
N ALA A 21 -0.42 0.19 -3.15
CA ALA A 21 0.38 1.08 -2.32
C ALA A 21 1.19 2.07 -3.17
N ILE A 22 1.85 1.56 -4.22
CA ILE A 22 2.58 2.42 -5.17
C ILE A 22 1.64 3.37 -5.93
N ALA A 23 0.46 2.88 -6.33
CA ALA A 23 -0.54 3.73 -6.97
C ALA A 23 -1.04 4.85 -6.03
N GLY A 24 -1.23 4.52 -4.74
CA GLY A 24 -1.66 5.45 -3.69
C GLY A 24 -0.67 6.58 -3.44
N LEU A 25 0.64 6.31 -3.52
CA LEU A 25 1.69 7.34 -3.41
C LEU A 25 1.58 8.44 -4.47
N ARG A 26 0.95 8.17 -5.61
CA ARG A 26 0.74 9.15 -6.68
C ARG A 26 -0.70 9.67 -6.75
N ALA A 27 -1.60 9.17 -5.90
CA ALA A 27 -2.99 9.55 -5.90
C ALA A 27 -3.22 10.91 -5.21
N GLU A 28 -4.21 11.65 -5.69
CA GLU A 28 -4.72 12.83 -5.00
C GLU A 28 -5.61 12.38 -3.82
N GLY A 29 -5.15 12.63 -2.60
CA GLY A 29 -5.83 12.23 -1.37
C GLY A 29 -5.36 10.90 -0.81
N GLU A 30 -6.05 10.42 0.22
CA GLU A 30 -5.64 9.24 1.00
C GLU A 30 -6.11 7.94 0.35
N THR A 31 -5.18 6.99 0.17
CA THR A 31 -5.50 5.62 -0.26
C THR A 31 -5.39 4.67 0.91
N ASN A 32 -6.49 4.00 1.24
CA ASN A 32 -6.56 3.01 2.31
C ASN A 32 -6.72 1.63 1.69
N ILE A 33 -5.78 0.71 1.99
CA ILE A 33 -5.74 -0.63 1.38
C ILE A 33 -5.97 -1.67 2.46
N ASP A 34 -6.99 -2.48 2.24
CA ASP A 34 -7.36 -3.56 3.15
C ASP A 34 -6.45 -4.79 2.92
N THR A 35 -6.44 -5.74 3.85
CA THR A 35 -5.68 -7.01 3.75
C THR A 35 -4.15 -6.83 3.63
N ALA A 36 -3.64 -5.72 4.18
CA ALA A 36 -2.23 -5.31 4.09
C ALA A 36 -1.26 -6.32 4.71
N GLU A 37 -1.73 -7.17 5.63
CA GLU A 37 -0.99 -8.29 6.21
C GLU A 37 -0.41 -9.25 5.16
N SER A 38 -1.04 -9.32 3.98
CA SER A 38 -0.60 -10.15 2.85
C SER A 38 0.80 -9.77 2.36
N ILE A 39 1.22 -8.51 2.50
CA ILE A 39 2.57 -8.04 2.14
C ILE A 39 3.65 -8.92 2.81
N SER A 40 3.42 -9.32 4.06
CA SER A 40 4.40 -10.08 4.85
C SER A 40 4.62 -11.51 4.37
N VAL A 41 3.83 -12.02 3.42
CA VAL A 41 4.03 -13.34 2.81
C VAL A 41 5.24 -13.36 1.89
N SER A 42 5.45 -12.27 1.13
CA SER A 42 6.52 -12.20 0.12
C SER A 42 7.60 -11.18 0.46
N PHE A 43 7.25 -10.06 1.09
CA PHE A 43 8.16 -8.95 1.32
C PHE A 43 7.82 -8.19 2.61
N PRO A 44 8.15 -8.76 3.79
CA PRO A 44 7.83 -8.16 5.09
C PRO A 44 8.33 -6.72 5.27
N GLU A 45 9.48 -6.38 4.69
CA GLU A 45 10.14 -5.08 4.82
C GLU A 45 9.68 -4.06 3.77
N PHE A 46 8.69 -4.38 2.94
CA PHE A 46 8.24 -3.51 1.83
C PHE A 46 7.90 -2.08 2.27
N VAL A 47 7.11 -1.93 3.33
CA VAL A 47 6.68 -0.62 3.83
C VAL A 47 7.87 0.18 4.37
N ASP A 48 8.75 -0.47 5.11
CA ASP A 48 9.93 0.19 5.69
C ASP A 48 10.93 0.59 4.61
N CYS A 49 11.11 -0.24 3.57
CA CYS A 49 11.92 0.09 2.40
C CYS A 49 11.38 1.34 1.69
N LEU A 50 10.07 1.42 1.45
CA LEU A 50 9.46 2.60 0.83
C LEU A 50 9.61 3.84 1.70
N ARG A 51 9.45 3.72 3.02
CA ARG A 51 9.71 4.83 3.96
C ARG A 51 11.16 5.31 3.92
N GLN A 52 12.12 4.41 3.82
CA GLN A 52 13.54 4.77 3.67
C GLN A 52 13.81 5.54 2.36
N LEU A 53 13.00 5.31 1.33
CA LEU A 53 13.03 6.05 0.07
C LEU A 53 12.24 7.38 0.13
N GLY A 54 11.66 7.73 1.30
CA GLY A 54 10.92 8.96 1.51
C GLY A 54 9.42 8.88 1.18
N ALA A 55 8.88 7.68 1.01
CA ALA A 55 7.46 7.51 0.76
C ALA A 55 6.64 7.65 2.06
N ASP A 56 5.51 8.35 1.98
CA ASP A 56 4.56 8.51 3.08
C ASP A 56 3.59 7.33 3.10
N LEU A 57 3.90 6.32 3.91
CA LEU A 57 3.03 5.16 4.15
C LEU A 57 2.88 4.87 5.64
N SER A 58 1.66 4.55 6.06
CA SER A 58 1.35 3.92 7.34
C SER A 58 0.99 2.45 7.13
N TYR A 59 1.39 1.60 8.07
CA TYR A 59 1.01 0.20 8.11
C TYR A 59 0.65 -0.14 9.54
N SER A 60 -0.54 -0.68 9.72
CA SER A 60 -1.05 -1.19 10.98
C SER A 60 -1.57 -2.59 10.75
N ARG A 61 -1.14 -3.54 11.58
CA ARG A 61 -1.84 -4.82 11.70
C ARG A 61 -3.07 -4.57 12.58
N GLY A 62 -4.23 -4.96 12.06
CA GLY A 62 -5.46 -5.08 12.86
C GLY A 62 -5.32 -6.18 13.91
#